data_AF-A0A6I4SLG3-F1
#
_entry.id   AF-A0A6I4SLG3-F1
#
_cell.length_a   1.000
_cell.length_b   1.000
_cell.length_c   1.000
_cell.angle_alpha   90.00
_cell.angle_beta   90.00
_cell.angle_gamma   90.00
#
_symmetry.space_group_name_H-M   'P 1'
#
loop_
_entity.id
_entity.type
_entity.pdbx_description
1 polymer ?
#
loop_
_entity_poly.entity_id
_entity_poly.type
_entity_poly.pdbx_seq_one_letter_code
_entity_poly.pdbx_strand_id
1 'polypeptide(L)'
;MRREQISAAVAALDVREVESQEMAWAQLRPLGFGVVPYLLDAYSTFRTWQGRCALMYYSTRYSRQSPSALGLGLLGLSDRSYMVRYRACGLLAYALNKEAVPALEQLAECEGRDLVLTSAKAAMNAIKAGNHNLFVDQRLSGQSSWTVNPGDAQQPVPSRVKRLMLGIQSVN
;
A
#
# COMPACT_ATOMS: atom_id res chain seq x y z
N MET A 1 23.88 5.78 -7.57
CA MET A 1 23.95 4.46 -8.27
C MET A 1 23.61 4.66 -9.73
N ARG A 2 24.22 3.89 -10.64
CA ARG A 2 23.83 3.85 -12.06
C ARG A 2 22.51 3.06 -12.22
N ARG A 3 21.74 3.35 -13.27
CA ARG A 3 20.44 2.72 -13.55
C ARG A 3 20.47 1.18 -13.44
N GLU A 4 21.44 0.55 -14.08
CA GLU A 4 21.63 -0.91 -14.08
C GLU A 4 21.88 -1.48 -12.68
N GLN A 5 22.64 -0.76 -11.85
CA GLN A 5 22.90 -1.17 -10.47
C GLN A 5 21.62 -1.08 -9.62
N ILE A 6 20.77 -0.09 -9.87
CA ILE A 6 19.47 0.05 -9.20
C ILE A 6 18.57 -1.12 -9.60
N SER A 7 18.47 -1.40 -10.91
CA SER A 7 17.67 -2.53 -11.40
C SER A 7 18.14 -3.87 -10.85
N ALA A 8 19.46 -4.11 -10.76
CA ALA A 8 20.01 -5.34 -10.16
C ALA A 8 19.69 -5.45 -8.66
N ALA A 9 19.85 -4.36 -7.92
CA ALA A 9 19.51 -4.32 -6.49
C ALA A 9 18.00 -4.48 -6.24
N VAL A 10 17.14 -3.93 -7.12
CA VAL A 10 15.70 -4.18 -7.09
C VAL A 10 15.40 -5.66 -7.36
N ALA A 11 16.00 -6.28 -8.39
CA ALA A 11 15.78 -7.69 -8.69
C ALA A 11 16.15 -8.63 -7.52
N ALA A 12 17.11 -8.23 -6.68
CA ALA A 12 17.49 -8.98 -5.48
C ALA A 12 16.39 -9.03 -4.39
N LEU A 13 15.31 -8.24 -4.51
CA LEU A 13 14.14 -8.31 -3.63
C LEU A 13 13.22 -9.50 -3.95
N ASP A 14 13.35 -10.17 -5.11
CA ASP A 14 12.52 -11.33 -5.50
C ASP A 14 12.99 -12.63 -4.82
N VAL A 15 13.04 -12.60 -3.49
CA VAL A 15 13.42 -13.71 -2.62
C VAL A 15 12.32 -13.95 -1.59
N ARG A 16 12.33 -15.14 -0.98
CA ARG A 16 11.33 -15.52 0.03
C ARG A 16 11.73 -15.12 1.45
N GLU A 17 13.03 -14.96 1.70
CA GLU A 17 13.60 -14.71 3.01
C GLU A 17 13.61 -13.21 3.34
N VAL A 18 13.04 -12.85 4.48
CA VAL A 18 12.90 -11.44 4.91
C VAL A 18 14.26 -10.77 5.11
N GLU A 19 15.25 -11.48 5.69
CA GLU A 19 16.58 -10.93 5.92
C GLU A 19 17.28 -10.55 4.61
N SER A 20 17.22 -11.44 3.62
CA SER A 20 17.72 -11.20 2.27
C SER A 20 17.01 -10.01 1.58
N GLN A 21 15.70 -9.83 1.79
CA GLN A 21 14.96 -8.66 1.31
C GLN A 21 15.44 -7.36 1.97
N GLU A 22 15.62 -7.35 3.30
CA GLU A 22 16.07 -6.17 4.04
C GLU A 22 17.51 -5.78 3.65
N MET A 23 18.40 -6.75 3.41
CA MET A 23 19.76 -6.48 2.91
C MET A 23 19.75 -5.84 1.52
N ALA A 24 18.92 -6.31 0.61
CA ALA A 24 18.75 -5.70 -0.71
C ALA A 24 18.14 -4.29 -0.59
N TRP A 25 17.13 -4.12 0.27
CA TRP A 25 16.50 -2.84 0.51
C TRP A 25 17.44 -1.80 1.13
N ALA A 26 18.34 -2.21 2.02
CA ALA A 26 19.32 -1.30 2.64
C ALA A 26 20.19 -0.56 1.60
N GLN A 27 20.49 -1.21 0.46
CA GLN A 27 21.24 -0.61 -0.65
C GLN A 27 20.41 0.39 -1.45
N LEU A 28 19.10 0.17 -1.52
CA LEU A 28 18.15 0.98 -2.28
C LEU A 28 17.62 2.18 -1.49
N ARG A 29 17.49 2.05 -0.17
CA ARG A 29 16.89 3.04 0.73
C ARG A 29 17.46 4.47 0.58
N PRO A 30 18.79 4.69 0.36
CA PRO A 30 19.34 6.02 0.17
C PRO A 30 18.79 6.77 -1.05
N LEU A 31 18.21 6.07 -2.03
CA LEU A 31 17.61 6.69 -3.23
C LEU A 31 16.29 7.42 -2.93
N GLY A 32 15.71 7.22 -1.74
CA GLY A 32 14.45 7.85 -1.36
C GLY A 32 13.30 7.48 -2.30
N PHE A 33 12.43 8.43 -2.61
CA PHE A 33 11.29 8.20 -3.52
C PHE A 33 11.72 7.88 -4.95
N GLY A 34 12.97 8.18 -5.33
CA GLY A 34 13.53 7.92 -6.66
C GLY A 34 13.66 6.43 -7.00
N VAL A 35 13.55 5.53 -6.02
CA VAL A 35 13.53 4.08 -6.25
C VAL A 35 12.18 3.56 -6.75
N VAL A 36 11.07 4.23 -6.41
CA VAL A 36 9.72 3.69 -6.65
C VAL A 36 9.43 3.39 -8.13
N PRO A 37 9.86 4.20 -9.12
CA PRO A 37 9.70 3.85 -10.53
C PRO A 37 10.36 2.51 -10.89
N TYR A 38 11.53 2.21 -10.32
CA TYR A 38 12.21 0.93 -10.53
C TYR A 38 11.48 -0.24 -9.87
N LEU A 39 10.84 -0.01 -8.72
CA LEU A 39 10.00 -1.02 -8.06
C LEU A 39 8.76 -1.32 -8.91
N LEU A 40 8.16 -0.29 -9.51
CA LEU A 40 7.03 -0.44 -10.44
C LEU A 40 7.44 -1.22 -11.68
N ASP A 41 8.53 -0.83 -12.35
CA ASP A 41 9.03 -1.49 -13.56
C ASP A 41 9.35 -2.98 -13.33
N ALA A 42 9.82 -3.33 -12.14
CA ALA A 42 10.19 -4.70 -11.80
C ALA A 42 8.99 -5.60 -11.40
N TYR A 43 7.83 -5.02 -11.11
CA TYR A 43 6.71 -5.76 -10.51
C TYR A 43 6.29 -7.01 -11.31
N SER A 44 6.21 -6.90 -12.63
CA SER A 44 5.79 -8.00 -13.52
C SER A 44 6.85 -9.09 -13.69
N THR A 45 8.12 -8.79 -13.40
CA THR A 45 9.23 -9.75 -13.54
C THR A 45 9.41 -10.62 -12.28
N PHE A 46 8.85 -10.19 -11.15
CA PHE A 46 8.98 -10.87 -9.87
C PHE A 46 8.13 -12.14 -9.82
N ARG A 47 8.77 -13.26 -9.54
CA ARG A 47 8.15 -14.59 -9.53
C ARG A 47 7.46 -14.86 -8.20
N THR A 48 8.07 -14.45 -7.08
CA THR A 48 7.56 -14.70 -5.74
C THR A 48 6.50 -13.67 -5.34
N TRP A 49 5.46 -14.12 -4.63
CA TRP A 49 4.49 -13.17 -4.08
C TRP A 49 5.11 -12.35 -2.93
N GLN A 50 6.09 -12.90 -2.22
CA GLN A 50 6.84 -12.21 -1.17
C GLN A 50 7.61 -11.01 -1.73
N GLY A 51 8.31 -11.19 -2.85
CA GLY A 51 9.00 -10.09 -3.52
C GLY A 51 8.00 -9.03 -3.98
N ARG A 52 6.88 -9.42 -4.61
CA ARG A 52 5.83 -8.46 -5.03
C ARG A 52 5.21 -7.70 -3.84
N CYS A 53 5.01 -8.36 -2.71
CA CYS A 53 4.64 -7.72 -1.45
C CYS A 53 5.72 -6.72 -0.97
N ALA A 54 7.00 -7.09 -1.08
CA ALA A 54 8.11 -6.23 -0.67
C ALA A 54 8.16 -4.93 -1.49
N LEU A 55 7.92 -5.00 -2.81
CA LEU A 55 7.83 -3.82 -3.68
C LEU A 55 6.78 -2.82 -3.16
N MET A 56 5.60 -3.31 -2.75
CA MET A 56 4.53 -2.47 -2.20
C MET A 56 4.87 -1.92 -0.82
N TYR A 57 5.39 -2.80 0.05
CA TYR A 57 5.78 -2.44 1.41
C TYR A 57 6.80 -1.31 1.40
N TYR A 58 7.89 -1.46 0.65
CA TYR A 58 8.93 -0.43 0.57
C TYR A 58 8.47 0.84 -0.16
N SER A 59 7.51 0.73 -1.09
CA SER A 59 6.90 1.90 -1.75
C SER A 59 5.98 2.71 -0.83
N THR A 60 5.44 2.09 0.23
CA THR A 60 4.43 2.72 1.11
C THR A 60 4.92 4.04 1.67
N ARG A 61 6.17 4.10 2.14
CA ARG A 61 6.74 5.31 2.73
C ARG A 61 6.90 6.48 1.76
N TYR A 62 6.91 6.20 0.46
CA TYR A 62 7.08 7.18 -0.61
C TYR A 62 5.78 7.46 -1.38
N SER A 63 4.67 6.84 -0.98
CA SER A 63 3.48 6.78 -1.83
C SER A 63 2.75 8.11 -2.01
N ARG A 64 2.96 9.07 -1.10
CA ARG A 64 2.45 10.45 -1.24
C ARG A 64 3.33 11.34 -2.12
N GLN A 65 4.54 10.91 -2.45
CA GLN A 65 5.53 11.67 -3.23
C GLN A 65 5.76 11.11 -4.63
N SER A 66 5.40 9.84 -4.85
CA SER A 66 5.67 9.15 -6.11
C SER A 66 4.38 8.70 -6.79
N PRO A 67 4.04 9.20 -7.98
CA PRO A 67 2.90 8.70 -8.76
C PRO A 67 3.09 7.23 -9.15
N SER A 68 4.33 6.75 -9.27
CA SER A 68 4.61 5.32 -9.51
C SER A 68 4.11 4.42 -8.38
N ALA A 69 3.97 4.93 -7.15
CA ALA A 69 3.40 4.15 -6.05
C ALA A 69 1.89 3.89 -6.25
N LEU A 70 1.16 4.86 -6.82
CA LEU A 70 -0.24 4.64 -7.22
C LEU A 70 -0.30 3.54 -8.28
N GLY A 71 0.52 3.65 -9.34
CA GLY A 71 0.58 2.64 -10.39
C GLY A 71 0.88 1.24 -9.85
N LEU A 72 1.84 1.14 -8.92
CA LEU A 72 2.19 -0.13 -8.28
C LEU A 72 1.04 -0.70 -7.44
N GLY A 73 0.37 0.16 -6.66
CA GLY A 73 -0.81 -0.24 -5.88
C GLY A 73 -1.93 -0.75 -6.79
N LEU A 74 -2.24 -0.03 -7.86
CA LEU A 74 -3.29 -0.42 -8.81
C LEU A 74 -2.98 -1.76 -9.50
N LEU A 75 -1.76 -1.98 -9.98
CA LEU A 75 -1.34 -3.28 -10.51
C LEU A 75 -1.50 -4.39 -9.47
N GLY A 76 -1.17 -4.07 -8.23
CA GLY A 76 -1.28 -4.96 -7.09
C GLY A 76 -2.68 -5.47 -6.76
N LEU A 77 -3.71 -4.66 -7.00
CA LEU A 77 -5.10 -5.05 -6.73
C LEU A 77 -5.55 -6.22 -7.62
N SER A 78 -4.91 -6.42 -8.78
CA SER A 78 -5.19 -7.53 -9.70
C SER A 78 -4.23 -8.71 -9.54
N ASP A 79 -3.35 -8.73 -8.54
CA ASP A 79 -2.42 -9.84 -8.35
C ASP A 79 -3.16 -11.14 -8.04
N ARG A 80 -2.64 -12.25 -8.57
CA ARG A 80 -3.14 -13.60 -8.27
C ARG A 80 -3.09 -13.94 -6.77
N SER A 81 -2.12 -13.41 -6.04
CA SER A 81 -1.95 -13.65 -4.60
C SER A 81 -2.80 -12.69 -3.79
N TYR A 82 -3.67 -13.22 -2.94
CA TYR A 82 -4.48 -12.41 -2.02
C TYR A 82 -3.62 -11.58 -1.05
N MET A 83 -2.43 -12.08 -0.67
CA MET A 83 -1.49 -11.35 0.17
C MET A 83 -0.95 -10.09 -0.53
N VAL A 84 -0.74 -10.17 -1.85
CA VAL A 84 -0.29 -9.03 -2.64
C VAL A 84 -1.43 -8.02 -2.79
N ARG A 85 -2.66 -8.47 -3.06
CA ARG A 85 -3.85 -7.59 -3.09
C ARG A 85 -4.07 -6.88 -1.75
N TYR A 86 -3.91 -7.59 -0.63
CA TYR A 86 -3.95 -7.00 0.72
C TYR A 86 -2.91 -5.89 0.88
N ARG A 87 -1.65 -6.14 0.49
CA ARG A 87 -0.58 -5.12 0.56
C ARG A 87 -0.84 -3.93 -0.35
N ALA A 88 -1.43 -4.16 -1.52
CA ALA A 88 -1.83 -3.11 -2.45
C ALA A 88 -2.88 -2.18 -1.83
N CYS A 89 -3.91 -2.73 -1.16
CA CYS A 89 -4.87 -1.94 -0.41
C CYS A 89 -4.18 -1.05 0.63
N GLY A 90 -3.21 -1.59 1.39
CA GLY A 90 -2.46 -0.81 2.38
C GLY A 90 -1.63 0.32 1.76
N LEU A 91 -0.94 0.06 0.64
CA LEU A 91 -0.17 1.05 -0.10
C LEU A 91 -1.07 2.23 -0.55
N LEU A 92 -2.23 1.92 -1.15
CA LEU A 92 -3.19 2.90 -1.63
C LEU A 92 -3.85 3.67 -0.48
N ALA A 93 -4.18 2.99 0.62
CA ALA A 93 -4.70 3.63 1.83
C ALA A 93 -3.73 4.65 2.41
N TYR A 94 -2.44 4.35 2.41
CA TYR A 94 -1.42 5.27 2.90
C TYR A 94 -1.16 6.43 1.93
N ALA A 95 -1.26 6.17 0.62
CA ALA A 95 -1.12 7.17 -0.44
C ALA A 95 -2.24 8.23 -0.41
N LEU A 96 -3.44 7.87 0.04
CA LEU A 96 -4.61 8.75 0.13
C LEU A 96 -5.03 9.36 -1.23
N ASN A 97 -4.66 8.72 -2.34
CA ASN A 97 -5.01 9.18 -3.68
C ASN A 97 -6.42 8.72 -4.06
N LYS A 98 -7.30 9.68 -4.36
CA LYS A 98 -8.71 9.43 -4.73
C LYS A 98 -8.87 8.69 -6.05
N GLU A 99 -7.89 8.74 -6.94
CA GLU A 99 -7.90 8.01 -8.21
C GLU A 99 -7.94 6.48 -8.01
N ALA A 100 -7.55 5.99 -6.83
CA ALA A 100 -7.60 4.57 -6.49
C ALA A 100 -9.00 4.06 -6.12
N VAL A 101 -9.95 4.95 -5.79
CA VAL A 101 -11.26 4.54 -5.25
C VAL A 101 -12.04 3.63 -6.21
N PRO A 102 -12.17 3.92 -7.52
CA PRO A 102 -12.93 3.05 -8.42
C PRO A 102 -12.35 1.62 -8.49
N ALA A 103 -11.03 1.48 -8.48
CA ALA A 103 -10.37 0.17 -8.50
C ALA A 103 -10.59 -0.61 -7.19
N LEU A 104 -10.64 0.09 -6.05
CA LEU A 104 -10.95 -0.52 -4.76
C LEU A 104 -12.42 -0.93 -4.63
N GLU A 105 -13.34 -0.16 -5.23
CA GLU A 105 -14.77 -0.52 -5.32
C GLU A 105 -14.94 -1.81 -6.13
N GLN A 106 -14.34 -1.86 -7.32
CA GLN A 106 -14.35 -3.06 -8.16
C GLN A 106 -13.75 -4.27 -7.43
N LEU A 107 -12.63 -4.09 -6.72
CA LEU A 107 -12.04 -5.17 -5.93
C LEU A 107 -13.01 -5.66 -4.83
N ALA A 108 -13.68 -4.75 -4.13
CA ALA A 108 -14.61 -5.11 -3.06
C ALA A 108 -15.87 -5.84 -3.57
N GLU A 109 -16.26 -5.62 -4.82
CA GLU A 109 -17.40 -6.30 -5.47
C GLU A 109 -17.04 -7.70 -5.97
N CYS A 110 -15.85 -7.87 -6.54
CA CYS A 110 -15.45 -9.13 -7.17
C CYS A 110 -14.70 -10.09 -6.23
N GLU A 111 -14.18 -9.63 -5.11
CA GLU A 111 -13.35 -10.43 -4.21
C GLU A 111 -14.19 -11.31 -3.27
N GLY A 112 -13.89 -12.62 -3.26
CA GLY A 112 -14.52 -13.58 -2.36
C GLY A 112 -13.80 -13.77 -1.02
N ARG A 113 -12.55 -13.29 -0.89
CA ARG A 113 -11.77 -13.42 0.35
C ARG A 113 -12.01 -12.24 1.28
N ASP A 114 -12.54 -12.56 2.46
CA ASP A 114 -12.88 -11.59 3.51
C ASP A 114 -11.74 -10.62 3.84
N LEU A 115 -10.50 -11.12 4.04
CA LEU A 115 -9.35 -10.26 4.33
C LEU A 115 -9.12 -9.17 3.27
N VAL A 116 -9.25 -9.51 1.99
CA VAL A 116 -8.97 -8.55 0.91
C VAL A 116 -10.16 -7.59 0.74
N LEU A 117 -11.38 -8.10 0.85
CA LEU A 117 -12.60 -7.30 0.81
C LEU A 117 -12.65 -6.26 1.95
N THR A 118 -12.35 -6.68 3.18
CA THR A 118 -12.28 -5.78 4.35
C THR A 118 -11.16 -4.75 4.18
N SER A 119 -10.01 -5.16 3.65
CA SER A 119 -8.89 -4.26 3.37
C SER A 119 -9.21 -3.24 2.27
N ALA A 120 -9.95 -3.62 1.23
CA ALA A 120 -10.40 -2.70 0.18
C ALA A 120 -11.34 -1.63 0.77
N LYS A 121 -12.31 -2.04 1.60
CA LYS A 121 -13.21 -1.13 2.31
C LYS A 121 -12.46 -0.18 3.25
N ALA A 122 -11.51 -0.72 4.02
CA ALA A 122 -10.69 0.07 4.94
C ALA A 122 -9.80 1.09 4.18
N ALA A 123 -9.25 0.71 3.02
CA ALA A 123 -8.50 1.61 2.15
C ALA A 123 -9.38 2.74 1.59
N MET A 124 -10.59 2.42 1.13
CA MET A 124 -11.56 3.44 0.70
C MET A 124 -11.92 4.40 1.83
N ASN A 125 -12.17 3.90 3.04
CA ASN A 125 -12.43 4.75 4.21
C ASN A 125 -11.27 5.71 4.48
N ALA A 126 -10.03 5.20 4.45
CA ALA A 126 -8.83 6.00 4.65
C ALA A 126 -8.73 7.12 3.60
N ILE A 127 -8.90 6.79 2.32
CA ILE A 127 -8.83 7.75 1.20
C ILE A 127 -9.94 8.80 1.32
N LYS A 128 -11.20 8.38 1.56
CA LYS A 128 -12.35 9.28 1.71
C LYS A 128 -12.18 10.24 2.89
N ALA A 129 -11.58 9.77 3.98
CA ALA A 129 -11.32 10.58 5.17
C ALA A 129 -10.07 11.47 5.08
N GLY A 130 -9.14 11.15 4.16
CA GLY A 130 -7.78 11.70 4.20
C GLY A 130 -6.94 11.19 5.38
N ASN A 131 -7.30 10.03 5.95
CA ASN A 131 -6.72 9.49 7.18
C ASN A 131 -6.30 8.02 7.01
N HIS A 132 -5.02 7.78 6.77
CA HIS A 132 -4.43 6.46 6.56
C HIS A 132 -4.58 5.51 7.76
N ASN A 133 -4.76 6.04 8.99
CA ASN A 133 -4.93 5.22 10.19
C ASN A 133 -6.21 4.37 10.12
N LEU A 134 -7.23 4.80 9.36
CA LEU A 134 -8.47 4.04 9.21
C LEU A 134 -8.29 2.71 8.48
N PHE A 135 -7.14 2.49 7.83
CA PHE A 135 -6.80 1.18 7.25
C PHE A 135 -6.58 0.12 8.34
N VAL A 136 -5.91 0.49 9.44
CA VAL A 136 -5.64 -0.40 10.58
C VAL A 136 -6.72 -0.29 11.66
N ASP A 137 -7.34 0.88 11.83
CA ASP A 137 -8.44 1.12 12.76
C ASP A 137 -9.81 0.84 12.11
N GLN A 138 -10.04 -0.41 11.72
CA GLN A 138 -11.24 -0.83 10.97
C GLN A 138 -12.54 -0.66 11.78
N ARG A 139 -12.43 -0.67 13.11
CA ARG A 139 -13.53 -0.43 14.06
C ARG A 139 -13.79 1.05 14.34
N LEU A 140 -12.96 1.94 13.79
CA LEU A 140 -13.09 3.39 13.95
C LEU A 140 -13.06 3.81 15.44
N SER A 141 -12.17 3.18 16.19
CA SER A 141 -12.01 3.32 17.65
C SER A 141 -11.10 4.47 18.06
N GLY A 142 -10.20 4.88 17.17
CA GLY A 142 -9.12 5.83 17.44
C GLY A 142 -7.93 5.25 18.20
N GLN A 143 -7.96 3.96 18.52
CA GLN A 143 -6.93 3.30 19.35
C GLN A 143 -5.79 2.71 18.53
N SER A 144 -5.99 2.48 17.23
CA SER A 144 -4.96 1.99 16.32
C SER A 144 -4.44 3.10 15.43
N SER A 145 -3.12 3.16 15.27
CA SER A 145 -2.44 4.10 14.37
C SER A 145 -1.38 3.37 13.56
N TRP A 146 -1.07 3.90 12.39
CA TRP A 146 -0.09 3.33 11.49
C TRP A 146 0.92 4.37 11.03
N THR A 147 2.04 4.44 11.74
CA THR A 147 3.14 5.36 11.45
C THR A 147 4.16 4.69 10.52
N VAL A 148 4.41 5.28 9.35
CA VAL A 148 5.44 4.80 8.41
C VAL A 148 6.58 5.81 8.27
N ASN A 149 6.26 7.10 8.34
CA ASN A 149 7.21 8.19 8.25
C ASN A 149 7.20 9.04 9.54
N PRO A 150 8.36 9.60 9.92
CA PRO A 150 8.41 10.63 10.96
C PRO A 150 7.46 11.78 10.59
N GLY A 151 6.63 12.21 11.54
CA GLY A 151 5.66 13.28 11.31
C GLY A 151 4.31 12.82 10.73
N ASP A 152 4.08 11.52 10.55
CA ASP A 152 2.71 11.02 10.37
C ASP A 152 1.88 11.37 11.60
N ALA A 153 1.08 12.42 11.48
CA ALA A 153 0.25 12.88 12.56
C ALA A 153 -0.85 11.85 12.86
N GLN A 154 -1.07 11.60 14.16
CA GLN A 154 -2.27 10.93 14.60
C GLN A 154 -3.47 11.82 14.26
N GLN A 155 -4.28 11.38 13.32
CA GLN A 155 -5.49 12.10 12.94
C GLN A 155 -6.68 11.46 13.68
N PRO A 156 -7.55 12.27 14.31
CA PRO A 156 -8.71 11.75 14.99
C PRO A 156 -9.64 11.02 14.01
N VAL A 157 -10.36 10.03 14.52
CA VAL A 157 -11.41 9.38 13.75
C VAL A 157 -12.48 10.42 13.39
N PRO A 158 -12.95 10.45 12.12
CA PRO A 158 -14.01 11.36 11.73
C PRO A 158 -15.27 11.21 12.60
N SER A 159 -15.91 12.34 12.94
CA SER A 159 -17.16 12.35 13.70
C SER A 159 -18.25 11.51 12.99
N ARG A 160 -19.28 11.08 13.74
CA ARG A 160 -20.40 10.30 13.16
C ARG A 160 -21.05 11.02 11.97
N VAL A 161 -21.25 12.33 12.05
CA VAL A 161 -21.80 13.15 10.95
C VAL A 161 -20.88 13.13 9.74
N LYS A 162 -19.57 13.36 9.92
CA LYS A 162 -18.60 13.36 8.83
C LYS A 162 -18.50 11.97 8.18
N ARG A 163 -18.60 10.89 8.95
CA ARG A 163 -18.64 9.51 8.42
C ARG A 163 -19.84 9.27 7.52
N LEU A 164 -21.04 9.70 7.94
CA LEU A 164 -22.25 9.60 7.13
C LEU A 164 -22.10 10.37 5.81
N MET A 165 -21.59 11.59 5.84
CA MET A 165 -21.39 12.41 4.64
C MET A 165 -20.37 11.79 3.67
N LEU A 166 -19.33 11.14 4.18
CA LEU A 166 -18.27 10.53 3.38
C LEU A 166 -18.56 9.07 3.01
N GLY A 167 -19.68 8.49 3.48
CA GLY A 167 -19.98 7.07 3.29
C GLY A 167 -18.97 6.12 3.95
N ILE A 168 -18.35 6.55 5.06
CA ILE A 168 -17.38 5.74 5.83
C ILE A 168 -18.15 4.78 6.74
N GLN A 169 -17.81 3.50 6.65
CA GLN A 169 -18.45 2.44 7.44
C GLN A 169 -17.42 1.65 8.24
N SER A 170 -17.81 1.14 9.42
CA SER A 170 -16.97 0.17 10.14
C SER A 170 -16.83 -1.08 9.29
N VAL A 171 -15.63 -1.67 9.30
CA VAL A 171 -15.35 -2.92 8.60
C VAL A 171 -15.14 -3.98 9.69
N ASN A 172 -16.06 -4.94 9.76
CA ASN A 172 -16.03 -6.10 10.66
C ASN A 172 -16.35 -7.34 9.84
#